data_AF-A0A7X8D5W4-F1
#
_entry.id   AF-A0A7X8D5W4-F1
#
_cell.length_a   1.000
_cell.length_b   1.000
_cell.length_c   1.000
_cell.angle_alpha   90.00
_cell.angle_beta   90.00
_cell.angle_gamma   90.00
#
_symmetry.space_group_name_H-M   'P 1'
#
loop_
_entity.id
_entity.type
_entity.pdbx_description
1 polymer ?
#
loop_
_entity_poly.entity_id
_entity_poly.type
_entity_poly.pdbx_seq_one_letter_code
_entity_poly.pdbx_strand_id
1 'polypeptide(L)' 'MLSVIIITKNEQAHIAECIASVSFATEIIVLDSGSTDATCQIAR' A
#
# COMPACT_ATOMS: atom_id res chain seq x y z
N MET A 1 -11.33 14.42 -7.79
CA MET A 1 -9.99 13.79 -7.77
C MET A 1 -9.69 13.46 -6.32
N LEU A 2 -9.35 12.20 -6.03
CA LEU A 2 -9.04 11.74 -4.67
C LEU A 2 -7.68 11.03 -4.71
N SER A 3 -6.81 11.40 -3.77
CA SER A 3 -5.51 10.76 -3.55
C SER A 3 -5.53 10.04 -2.21
N VAL A 4 -4.99 8.82 -2.18
CA VAL A 4 -4.87 7.99 -0.98
C VAL A 4 -3.39 7.72 -0.71
N ILE A 5 -2.98 7.93 0.54
CA ILE A 5 -1.61 7.65 1.00
C ILE A 5 -1.70 6.50 2.01
N ILE A 6 -1.04 5.39 1.69
CA ILE A 6 -0.93 4.21 2.56
C ILE A 6 0.47 4.23 3.16
N ILE A 7 0.56 4.48 4.47
CA ILE A 7 1.81 4.37 5.22
C ILE A 7 1.90 2.95 5.76
N THR A 8 2.98 2.24 5.46
CA THR A 8 3.10 0.82 5.77
C THR A 8 4.47 0.44 6.33
N LYS A 9 4.50 -0.68 7.07
CA LYS A 9 5.70 -1.35 7.56
C LYS A 9 5.38 -2.81 7.87
N ASN A 10 6.01 -3.75 7.16
CA ASN A 10 5.82 -5.19 7.33
C ASN A 10 4.35 -5.64 7.26
N GLU A 11 3.63 -5.14 6.25
CA GLU A 11 2.21 -5.40 6.01
C GLU A 11 1.98 -6.40 4.88
N GLN A 12 2.87 -7.38 4.68
CA GLN A 12 2.72 -8.36 3.58
C GLN A 12 1.38 -9.13 3.64
N ALA A 13 0.79 -9.25 4.83
CA ALA A 13 -0.46 -9.99 5.05
C ALA A 13 -1.69 -9.24 4.52
N HIS A 14 -1.70 -7.89 4.56
CA HIS A 14 -2.90 -7.11 4.24
C HIS A 14 -2.69 -6.04 3.16
N ILE A 15 -1.45 -5.74 2.75
CA ILE A 15 -1.18 -4.61 1.84
C ILE A 15 -1.89 -4.74 0.49
N ALA A 16 -2.02 -5.96 -0.05
CA ALA A 16 -2.75 -6.21 -1.30
C ALA A 16 -4.25 -5.88 -1.17
N GLU A 17 -4.89 -6.38 -0.10
CA GLU A 17 -6.30 -6.12 0.18
C GLU A 17 -6.55 -4.64 0.50
N CYS A 18 -5.62 -3.99 1.20
CA CYS A 18 -5.66 -2.57 1.49
C CYS A 18 -5.66 -1.73 0.20
N ILE A 19 -4.71 -1.99 -0.72
CA ILE A 19 -4.65 -1.30 -2.02
C ILE A 19 -5.92 -1.55 -2.83
N ALA A 20 -6.41 -2.80 -2.86
CA ALA A 20 -7.65 -3.14 -3.55
C ALA A 20 -8.87 -2.40 -2.98
N SER A 21 -8.94 -2.22 -1.66
CA SER A 21 -10.06 -1.52 -1.01
C SER A 21 -10.18 -0.05 -1.41
N VAL A 22 -9.07 0.56 -1.87
CA VAL A 22 -9.01 1.98 -2.28
C VAL A 22 -8.81 2.17 -3.78
N SER A 23 -9.08 1.14 -4.59
CA SER A 23 -8.89 1.18 -6.05
C SER A 23 -9.76 2.22 -6.79
N PHE A 24 -10.70 2.86 -6.09
CA PHE A 24 -11.52 3.96 -6.59
C PHE A 24 -10.80 5.32 -6.56
N ALA A 25 -9.66 5.42 -5.84
CA ALA A 25 -8.85 6.63 -5.83
C ALA A 25 -8.14 6.81 -7.18
N THR A 26 -7.98 8.06 -7.60
CA THR A 26 -7.28 8.38 -8.86
C THR A 26 -5.77 8.24 -8.71
N GLU A 27 -5.27 8.40 -7.48
CA GLU A 27 -3.86 8.31 -7.12
C GLU A 27 -3.72 7.53 -5.81
N ILE A 28 -2.84 6.53 -5.80
CA ILE A 28 -2.53 5.71 -4.62
C ILE A 28 -1.02 5.74 -4.44
N ILE A 29 -0.57 6.28 -3.31
CA ILE A 29 0.85 6.39 -2.95
C ILE A 29 1.10 5.47 -1.75
N VAL A 30 2.02 4.51 -1.88
CA VAL A 30 2.45 3.66 -0.78
C VAL A 30 3.78 4.20 -0.25
N LEU A 31 3.78 4.66 1.01
CA LEU A 31 4.97 5.10 1.73
C LEU A 31 5.44 3.97 2.66
N ASP A 32 6.52 3.31 2.27
CA ASP A 32 7.15 2.29 3.08
C ASP A 32 8.05 2.89 4.17
N SER A 33 7.91 2.40 5.41
CA SER A 33 8.70 2.81 6.58
C SER A 33 9.83 1.83 6.91
N GLY A 34 10.42 1.22 5.88
CA GLY A 34 11.53 0.27 6.00
C GLY A 34 11.05 -1.16 6.26
N SER A 35 10.15 -1.67 5.42
CA SER A 35 9.73 -3.07 5.48
C SER A 35 10.90 -4.02 5.18
N THR A 36 10.97 -5.10 5.96
CA THR A 36 11.96 -6.18 5.81
C THR A 36 11.34 -7.45 5.23
N ASP A 37 10.04 -7.42 4.94
CA ASP A 37 9.30 -8.53 4.38
C ASP A 37 8.84 -8.25 2.93
N ALA A 38 7.87 -9.02 2.44
CA ALA A 38 7.37 -8.90 1.07
C ALA A 38 6.48 -7.68 0.81
N THR A 39 6.23 -6.78 1.78
CA THR A 39 5.32 -5.62 1.62
C THR A 39 5.61 -4.82 0.35
N CYS A 40 6.87 -4.43 0.15
CA CYS A 40 7.30 -3.64 -1.01
C CYS A 40 7.25 -4.42 -2.33
N GLN A 41 7.25 -5.75 -2.30
CA GLN A 41 7.08 -6.57 -3.50
C GLN A 41 5.61 -6.66 -3.88
N ILE A 42 4.72 -6.76 -2.89
CA ILE A 42 3.27 -6.86 -3.09
C ILE A 42 2.67 -5.51 -3.50
N ALA A 43 3.22 -4.40 -3.01
CA ALA A 43 2.73 -3.03 -3.28
C ALA A 43 3.22 -2.42 -4.62
N ARG A 44 3.90 -3.19 -5.49
CA ARG A 44 4.45 -2.72 -6.78
C ARG A 44 3.44 -2.67 -7.91
#